data_AF-A0A3C0N3K9-F1
#
_entry.id   AF-A0A3C0N3K9-F1
#
_cell.length_a   1.000
_cell.length_b   1.000
_cell.length_c   1.000
_cell.angle_alpha   90.00
_cell.angle_beta   90.00
_cell.angle_gamma   90.00
#
_symmetry.space_group_name_H-M   'P 1'
#
loop_
_entity.id
_entity.type
_entity.pdbx_description
1 polymer ?
#
loop_
_entity_poly.entity_id
_entity_poly.type
_entity_poly.pdbx_seq_one_letter_code
_entity_poly.pdbx_strand_id
1 'polypeptide(L)' 'MQLCINPSCPKPDDPKNDNNRFCQSCGSEVLLQGRYQVMRLLSDKSGFGKIYEAYERGTPKILKVL' A
#
# COMPACT_ATOMS: atom_id res chain seq x y z
N MET A 1 5.05 -6.73 -5.22
CA MET A 1 5.43 -6.34 -3.85
C MET A 1 4.40 -5.35 -3.34
N GLN A 2 3.46 -5.84 -2.54
CA GLN A 2 2.41 -5.05 -1.91
C GLN A 2 3.04 -4.15 -0.84
N LEU A 3 2.73 -2.86 -0.93
CA LEU A 3 3.21 -1.85 -0.01
C LEU A 3 2.34 -1.82 1.25
N CYS A 4 2.97 -1.86 2.42
CA CYS A 4 2.32 -1.51 3.67
C CYS A 4 2.20 0.02 3.75
N ILE A 5 0.97 0.51 3.92
CA ILE A 5 0.68 1.94 4.01
C ILE A 5 0.71 2.49 5.45
N ASN A 6 1.03 1.65 6.44
CA ASN A 6 1.24 2.14 7.80
C ASN A 6 2.46 3.09 7.81
N PRO A 7 2.30 4.38 8.17
CA PRO A 7 3.39 5.35 8.16
C PRO A 7 4.52 5.02 9.14
N SER A 8 4.24 4.22 10.17
CA SER A 8 5.22 3.76 11.16
C SER A 8 5.87 2.43 10.79
N CYS A 9 5.60 1.88 9.59
CA CYS A 9 6.19 0.62 9.16
C CYS A 9 7.69 0.80 8.88
N PRO A 10 8.58 0.01 9.52
CA PRO A 10 10.01 0.14 9.32
C PRO A 10 10.47 -0.39 7.95
N LYS A 11 9.67 -1.28 7.33
CA LYS A 11 9.97 -1.87 6.02
C LYS A 11 8.68 -2.11 5.23
N PRO A 12 8.12 -1.06 4.61
CA PRO A 12 6.81 -1.09 3.98
C PRO A 12 6.76 -1.87 2.66
N ASP A 13 7.89 -2.02 1.98
CA ASP A 13 8.04 -2.71 0.70
C ASP A 13 8.59 -4.14 0.87
N ASP A 14 8.44 -4.78 2.03
CA ASP A 14 8.94 -6.14 2.22
C ASP A 14 8.28 -7.14 1.24
N PRO A 15 9.06 -7.97 0.50
CA PRO A 15 8.50 -8.96 -0.43
C PRO A 15 7.51 -9.93 0.21
N LYS A 16 7.63 -10.17 1.52
CA LYS A 16 6.70 -11.03 2.27
C LYS A 16 5.29 -10.46 2.33
N ASN A 17 5.07 -9.21 1.95
CA ASN A 17 3.72 -8.63 1.92
C ASN A 17 2.85 -9.17 0.76
N ASP A 18 3.43 -9.67 -0.34
CA ASP A 18 2.68 -10.03 -1.57
C ASP A 18 1.65 -11.15 -1.40
N ASN A 19 1.70 -11.93 -0.32
CA ASN A 19 0.77 -13.02 -0.05
C ASN A 19 0.31 -13.05 1.42
N ASN A 20 0.54 -11.97 2.17
CA ASN A 20 0.20 -11.92 3.58
C ASN A 20 -0.88 -10.87 3.85
N ARG A 21 -1.87 -11.26 4.65
CA ARG A 21 -2.91 -10.34 5.12
C ARG A 21 -2.33 -9.24 6.02
N PHE A 22 -1.29 -9.57 6.77
CA PHE A 22 -0.62 -8.66 7.70
C PHE A 22 0.85 -8.45 7.32
N CYS A 23 1.31 -7.20 7.42
CA CYS A 23 2.68 -6.83 7.15
C CYS A 23 3.61 -7.51 8.15
N GLN A 24 4.63 -8.19 7.66
CA GLN A 24 5.57 -8.92 8.51
C GLN A 24 6.49 -7.99 9.33
N SER A 25 6.58 -6.72 8.94
CA SER A 25 7.44 -5.73 9.58
C SER A 25 6.77 -4.98 10.73
N CYS A 26 5.43 -4.83 10.70
CA CYS A 26 4.70 -4.02 11.69
C CYS A 26 3.35 -4.60 12.15
N GLY A 27 2.91 -5.72 11.59
CA GLY A 27 1.65 -6.38 11.95
C GLY A 27 0.37 -5.71 11.41
N SER A 28 0.45 -4.57 10.74
CA SER A 28 -0.73 -3.90 10.16
C SER A 28 -1.32 -4.66 8.98
N GLU A 29 -2.62 -4.55 8.76
CA GLU A 29 -3.27 -5.12 7.57
C GLU A 29 -2.70 -4.46 6.30
N VAL A 30 -2.30 -5.29 5.32
CA VAL A 30 -1.70 -4.79 4.07
C VAL A 30 -2.79 -4.43 3.04
N LEU A 31 -3.96 -5.04 3.16
CA LEU A 31 -5.14 -4.73 2.34
C LEU A 31 -5.86 -3.52 2.91
N LEU A 32 -5.86 -2.42 2.16
CA LEU A 32 -6.63 -1.26 2.55
C LEU A 32 -8.13 -1.56 2.41
N GLN A 33 -8.88 -1.35 3.50
CA GLN A 33 -10.30 -1.68 3.62
C GLN A 33 -10.63 -3.13 3.22
N GLY A 34 -9.68 -4.06 3.39
CA GLY A 34 -9.82 -5.46 3.00
C GLY A 34 -9.99 -5.69 1.50
N ARG A 35 -9.67 -4.70 0.65
CA ARG A 35 -10.06 -4.69 -0.77
C ARG A 35 -8.94 -4.26 -1.71
N TYR A 36 -8.20 -3.21 -1.35
CA TYR A 36 -7.21 -2.60 -2.24
C TYR A 36 -5.80 -3.06 -1.88
N GLN A 37 -5.10 -3.62 -2.87
CA GLN A 37 -3.68 -3.94 -2.79
C GLN A 37 -2.88 -2.75 -3.27
N VAL A 38 -2.23 -2.02 -2.36
CA VAL A 38 -1.37 -0.90 -2.70
C VAL A 38 -0.03 -1.43 -3.18
N MET A 39 0.46 -1.00 -4.35
CA MET A 39 1.66 -1.59 -4.97
C MET A 39 2.85 -0.65 -4.94
N ARG A 40 2.67 0.61 -5.33
CA ARG A 40 3.76 1.59 -5.37
C ARG A 40 3.26 3.01 -5.21
N LEU A 41 4.14 3.85 -4.68
CA LEU A 41 3.96 5.30 -4.65
C LEU A 41 4.22 5.85 -6.06
N LEU A 42 3.26 6.61 -6.59
CA LEU A 42 3.36 7.30 -7.87
C LEU A 42 3.82 8.75 -7.69
N SER A 43 3.37 9.41 -6.62
CA SER A 43 3.76 10.79 -6.32
C SER A 43 3.58 11.10 -4.84
N ASP A 44 4.52 11.82 -4.25
CA ASP A 44 4.45 12.38 -2.89
C ASP A 44 4.76 13.89 -2.84
N LYS A 45 5.15 14.48 -3.97
CA LYS A 45 5.56 15.89 -4.08
C LYS A 45 4.45 16.81 -4.57
N SER A 46 3.33 16.24 -4.99
CA SER A 46 2.19 17.03 -5.44
C SER A 46 1.49 17.61 -4.20
N GLY A 47 1.01 18.86 -4.28
CA GLY A 47 0.16 19.46 -3.23
C GLY A 47 -1.18 18.73 -3.02
N PHE A 48 -1.35 17.56 -3.63
CA PHE A 48 -2.50 16.68 -3.55
C PHE A 48 -2.25 15.49 -2.61
N GLY A 49 -1.19 15.50 -1.80
CA GLY A 49 -0.87 14.38 -0.91
C GLY A 49 -0.20 13.21 -1.64
N LYS A 50 -0.15 12.05 -0.98
CA LYS A 50 0.51 10.85 -1.52
C LYS A 50 -0.43 10.10 -2.45
N ILE A 51 0.02 9.87 -3.68
CA ILE A 51 -0.69 9.15 -4.72
C ILE A 51 -0.03 7.78 -4.89
N TYR A 52 -0.83 6.72 -4.84
CA TYR A 52 -0.39 5.35 -5.02
C TYR A 52 -1.14 4.67 -6.16
N GLU A 53 -0.46 3.72 -6.79
CA GLU A 53 -1.08 2.70 -7.63
C GLU A 53 -1.59 1.57 -6.72
N ALA A 54 -2.85 1.21 -6.89
CA ALA A 54 -3.47 0.11 -6.17
C ALA A 54 -4.24 -0.80 -7.12
N TYR A 55 -4.52 -2.02 -6.70
CA TYR A 55 -5.32 -2.98 -7.45
C TYR A 55 -6.53 -3.43 -6.64
N GLU A 56 -7.67 -3.53 -7.32
CA GLU A 56 -8.88 -4.18 -6.81
C GLU A 56 -9.21 -5.31 -7.77
N ARG A 57 -9.07 -6.57 -7.31
CA ARG A 57 -9.36 -7.77 -8.12
C ARG A 57 -8.69 -7.74 -9.51
N GLY A 58 -7.42 -7.33 -9.58
CA GLY A 58 -6.64 -7.22 -10.82
C GLY A 58 -6.92 -5.97 -11.66
N THR A 59 -7.87 -5.12 -11.26
CA THR A 59 -8.12 -3.84 -11.93
C THR A 59 -7.28 -2.73 -11.28
N PRO A 60 -6.46 -1.97 -12.04
CA PRO A 60 -5.68 -0.88 -11.50
C PRO A 60 -6.57 0.31 -11.07
N LYS A 61 -6.16 0.97 -9.99
CA LYS A 61 -6.81 2.12 -9.35
C LYS A 61 -5.75 3.13 -8.89
N ILE A 62 -6.16 4.39 -8.77
CA ILE A 62 -5.34 5.44 -8.15
C ILE A 62 -5.88 5.69 -6.74
N LEU A 63 -5.02 5.54 -5.74
CA LEU A 63 -5.32 5.84 -4.35
C LEU A 63 -4.67 7.17 -3.97
N LYS A 64 -5.46 8.11 -3.48
CA LYS A 64 -4.99 9.38 -2.91
C LYS A 64 -5.13 9.33 -1.39
N VAL A 65 -4.04 9.58 -0.68
CA VAL A 65 -4.02 9.74 0.78
C VAL A 65 -3.87 11.23 1.09
N LEU A 66 -4.85 11.77 1.82
CA LEU A 66 -4.91 13.16 2.27
C LEU A 66 -4.15 13.36 3.58
#